data_AF-A0A5B9E8B4-F1
#
_entry.id   AF-A0A5B9E8B4-F1
#
_cell.length_a   1.000
_cell.length_b   1.000
_cell.length_c   1.000
_cell.angle_alpha   90.00
_cell.angle_beta   90.00
_cell.angle_gamma   90.00
#
_symmetry.space_group_name_H-M   'P 1'
#
loop_
_entity.id
_entity.type
_entity.pdbx_description
1 polymer ?
#
loop_
_entity_poly.entity_id
_entity_poly.type
_entity_poly.pdbx_seq_one_letter_code
_entity_poly.pdbx_strand_id
1 'polypeptide(L)'
;MMRLLGLAVLVAWAIPVMIPQRAVGQGSGNSLTERQRLVKQAQEAFDREMAREKAGDCRGVSTTREVLECLEKEGNTSEANYKAFTGALRKMLASYGDDASGSQELVQEFDAIEGAWRGYKKQMCMAAYDLNKGGTIAPVNEGTCHQTLLRGHMRELRDVYDHLWIQ
;
A
#
# COMPACT_ATOMS: atom_id res chain seq x y z
N MET A 1 39.21 -59.53 -61.20
CA MET A 1 39.98 -58.27 -61.04
C MET A 1 39.25 -57.39 -60.04
N MET A 2 39.88 -57.15 -58.89
CA MET A 2 39.47 -56.23 -57.81
C MET A 2 39.48 -54.76 -58.26
N ARG A 3 38.50 -53.97 -57.83
CA ARG A 3 38.60 -52.52 -57.50
C ARG A 3 37.50 -52.19 -56.47
N LEU A 4 37.82 -52.10 -55.18
CA LEU A 4 38.29 -50.94 -54.41
C LEU A 4 37.16 -50.00 -53.95
N LEU A 5 37.03 -49.98 -52.62
CA LEU A 5 36.22 -49.17 -51.73
C LEU A 5 36.36 -47.65 -51.99
N GLY A 6 35.27 -46.91 -51.72
CA GLY A 6 35.29 -45.48 -51.49
C GLY A 6 34.24 -45.09 -50.45
N LEU A 7 34.62 -45.14 -49.17
CA LEU A 7 33.84 -44.57 -48.06
C LEU A 7 33.94 -43.04 -48.12
N ALA A 8 32.81 -42.37 -48.28
CA ALA A 8 32.70 -40.92 -48.10
C ALA A 8 32.48 -40.64 -46.60
N VAL A 9 33.47 -40.00 -45.96
CA VAL A 9 33.37 -39.49 -44.60
C VAL A 9 32.63 -38.16 -44.63
N LEU A 10 31.41 -38.12 -44.08
CA LEU A 10 30.71 -36.88 -43.79
C LEU A 10 31.25 -36.30 -42.47
N VAL A 11 32.07 -35.25 -42.57
CA VAL A 11 32.47 -34.44 -41.41
C VAL A 11 31.35 -33.42 -41.17
N ALA A 12 30.45 -33.75 -40.23
CA ALA A 12 29.47 -32.82 -39.70
C ALA A 12 30.18 -31.81 -38.79
N TRP A 13 30.29 -30.56 -39.26
CA TRP A 13 30.73 -29.45 -38.43
C TRP A 13 29.59 -29.07 -37.48
N ALA A 14 29.75 -29.38 -36.20
CA ALA A 14 28.87 -28.86 -35.15
C ALA A 14 29.09 -27.35 -35.02
N ILE A 15 28.09 -26.55 -35.42
CA ILE A 15 28.05 -25.12 -35.10
C ILE A 15 27.58 -25.03 -33.64
N PRO A 16 28.41 -24.54 -32.69
CA PRO A 16 27.92 -24.27 -31.36
C PRO A 16 26.94 -23.11 -31.42
N VAL A 17 25.65 -23.41 -31.26
CA VAL A 17 24.63 -22.40 -30.96
C VAL A 17 24.97 -21.83 -29.59
N MET A 18 25.59 -20.65 -29.59
CA MET A 18 25.85 -19.87 -28.39
C MET A 18 24.50 -19.32 -27.89
N ILE A 19 23.84 -20.08 -27.03
CA ILE A 19 22.69 -19.62 -26.26
C ILE A 19 23.21 -18.53 -25.31
N PRO A 20 22.77 -17.27 -25.42
CA PRO A 20 23.10 -16.27 -24.41
C PRO A 20 22.50 -16.73 -23.08
N GLN A 21 23.37 -17.14 -22.14
CA GLN A 21 22.98 -17.27 -20.74
C GLN A 21 22.52 -15.89 -20.27
N ARG A 22 21.21 -15.73 -20.06
CA ARG A 22 20.69 -14.62 -19.28
C ARG A 22 21.40 -14.67 -17.93
N ALA A 23 22.17 -13.62 -17.64
CA ALA A 23 22.67 -13.38 -16.30
C ALA A 23 21.46 -13.31 -15.36
N VAL A 24 21.27 -14.35 -14.55
CA VAL A 24 20.33 -14.32 -13.44
C VAL A 24 20.85 -13.26 -12.48
N GLY A 25 20.19 -12.10 -12.47
CA GLY A 25 20.56 -10.99 -11.62
C GLY A 25 20.55 -11.42 -10.15
N GLN A 26 21.67 -11.20 -9.46
CA GLN A 26 21.87 -11.47 -8.03
C GLN A 26 21.12 -10.49 -7.11
N GLY A 27 19.91 -10.04 -7.47
CA GLY A 27 19.11 -9.06 -6.71
C GLY A 27 18.04 -9.65 -5.78
N SER A 28 17.76 -10.95 -5.88
CA SER A 28 16.56 -11.56 -5.29
C SER A 28 16.51 -11.51 -3.75
N GLY A 29 17.63 -11.72 -3.05
CA GLY A 29 17.65 -11.84 -1.58
C GLY A 29 17.31 -10.55 -0.80
N ASN A 30 17.69 -9.38 -1.32
CA ASN A 30 17.40 -8.10 -0.66
C ASN A 30 15.97 -7.60 -0.92
N SER A 31 15.38 -7.97 -2.06
CA SER A 31 14.02 -7.57 -2.42
C SER A 31 12.94 -8.27 -1.59
N LEU A 32 13.13 -9.56 -1.30
CA LEU A 32 12.22 -10.36 -0.47
C LEU A 32 12.19 -9.89 0.98
N THR A 33 13.35 -9.55 1.55
CA THR A 33 13.44 -9.06 2.93
C THR A 33 12.85 -7.65 3.07
N GLU A 34 13.04 -6.78 2.09
CA GLU A 34 12.42 -5.45 2.06
C GLU A 34 10.90 -5.55 1.93
N ARG A 35 10.39 -6.42 1.06
CA ARG A 35 8.94 -6.65 0.92
C ARG A 35 8.30 -7.13 2.22
N GLN A 36 8.90 -8.12 2.88
CA GLN A 36 8.44 -8.61 4.20
C GLN A 36 8.43 -7.50 5.25
N ARG A 37 9.44 -6.62 5.24
CA ARG A 37 9.51 -5.45 6.14
C ARG A 37 8.37 -4.47 5.87
N LEU A 38 8.03 -4.21 4.61
CA LEU A 38 6.93 -3.32 4.23
C LEU A 38 5.56 -3.92 4.60
N VAL A 39 5.35 -5.20 4.34
CA VAL A 39 4.15 -5.95 4.76
C VAL A 39 3.96 -5.82 6.27
N LYS A 40 5.01 -6.11 7.05
CA LYS A 40 4.97 -5.98 8.51
C LYS A 40 4.67 -4.55 8.95
N GLN A 41 5.33 -3.56 8.35
CA GLN A 41 5.11 -2.14 8.67
C GLN A 41 3.66 -1.71 8.44
N ALA A 42 3.08 -2.12 7.31
CA ALA A 42 1.69 -1.79 6.99
C ALA A 42 0.72 -2.52 7.93
N GLN A 43 0.93 -3.82 8.20
CA GLN A 43 0.12 -4.61 9.11
C GLN A 43 0.12 -4.02 10.53
N GLU A 44 1.29 -3.68 11.06
CA GLU A 44 1.40 -3.08 12.39
C GLU A 44 0.72 -1.71 12.48
N ALA A 45 0.81 -0.87 11.44
CA ALA A 45 0.12 0.41 11.41
C ALA A 45 -1.41 0.25 11.36
N PHE A 46 -1.89 -0.70 10.57
CA PHE A 46 -3.30 -1.05 10.50
C PHE A 46 -3.81 -1.60 11.84
N ASP A 47 -3.13 -2.59 12.42
CA ASP A 47 -3.58 -3.23 13.65
C ASP A 47 -3.56 -2.27 14.84
N ARG A 48 -2.55 -1.38 14.92
CA ARG A 48 -2.55 -0.31 15.92
C ARG A 48 -3.79 0.57 15.79
N GLU A 49 -4.20 0.93 14.59
CA GLU A 49 -5.37 1.79 14.39
C GLU A 49 -6.67 1.07 14.71
N MET A 50 -6.85 -0.18 14.26
CA MET A 50 -8.05 -0.95 14.56
C MET A 50 -8.17 -1.28 16.05
N ALA A 51 -7.04 -1.52 16.73
CA ALA A 51 -7.02 -1.71 18.17
C ALA A 51 -7.46 -0.45 18.92
N ARG A 52 -7.03 0.74 18.46
CA ARG A 52 -7.46 2.03 19.02
C ARG A 52 -8.96 2.26 18.84
N GLU A 53 -9.46 2.07 17.62
CA GLU A 53 -10.89 2.17 17.34
C GLU A 53 -11.71 1.24 18.26
N LYS A 54 -11.28 -0.01 18.39
CA LYS A 54 -11.94 -1.00 19.27
C LYS A 54 -11.91 -0.60 20.75
N ALA A 55 -10.84 0.04 21.21
CA ALA A 55 -10.74 0.53 22.59
C ALA A 55 -11.72 1.70 22.88
N GLY A 56 -12.15 2.38 21.81
CA GLY A 56 -13.01 3.55 21.84
C GLY A 56 -12.21 4.83 22.07
N ASP A 57 -12.56 5.88 21.31
CA ASP A 57 -11.92 7.19 21.44
C ASP A 57 -12.52 7.99 22.61
N CYS A 58 -11.71 8.86 23.20
CA CYS A 58 -12.15 9.92 24.11
C CYS A 58 -13.06 9.47 25.27
N ARG A 59 -12.78 8.31 25.87
CA ARG A 59 -13.55 7.83 27.03
C ARG A 59 -13.29 8.69 28.26
N GLY A 60 -14.37 9.05 28.97
CA GLY A 60 -14.28 9.75 30.26
C GLY A 60 -14.13 11.26 30.18
N VAL A 61 -14.21 11.86 28.98
CA VAL A 61 -14.34 13.32 28.82
C VAL A 61 -15.77 13.76 29.15
N SER A 62 -15.91 14.94 29.71
CA SER A 62 -17.19 15.42 30.27
C SER A 62 -17.71 16.71 29.65
N THR A 63 -16.83 17.47 29.00
CA THR A 63 -17.17 18.73 28.35
C THR A 63 -16.88 18.69 26.85
N THR A 64 -17.59 19.49 26.06
CA THR A 64 -17.33 19.62 24.62
C THR A 64 -15.89 20.04 24.33
N ARG A 65 -15.29 20.89 25.16
CA ARG A 65 -13.89 21.31 25.02
C ARG A 65 -12.94 20.11 25.17
N GLU A 66 -13.13 19.29 26.21
CA GLU A 66 -12.32 18.08 26.42
C GLU A 66 -12.50 17.06 25.28
N VAL A 67 -13.72 16.94 24.74
CA VAL A 67 -13.97 16.10 23.55
C VAL A 67 -13.14 16.60 22.37
N LEU A 68 -13.12 17.91 22.10
CA LEU A 68 -12.39 18.48 20.96
C LEU A 68 -10.88 18.30 21.09
N GLU A 69 -10.31 18.62 22.26
CA GLU A 69 -8.88 18.43 22.56
C GLU A 69 -8.48 16.95 22.40
N CYS A 70 -9.35 16.04 22.85
CA CYS A 70 -9.14 14.62 22.65
C CYS A 70 -9.23 14.21 21.18
N LEU A 71 -10.28 14.59 20.46
CA LEU A 71 -10.48 14.22 19.05
C LEU A 71 -9.35 14.73 18.16
N GLU A 72 -8.79 15.91 18.45
CA GLU A 72 -7.60 16.43 17.77
C GLU A 72 -6.40 15.49 17.95
N LYS A 73 -6.11 15.09 19.20
CA LYS A 73 -5.01 14.16 19.51
C LYS A 73 -5.23 12.79 18.88
N GLU A 74 -6.43 12.24 19.01
CA GLU A 74 -6.79 10.95 18.43
C GLU A 74 -6.75 11.02 16.89
N GLY A 75 -7.15 12.14 16.29
CA GLY A 75 -7.07 12.41 14.85
C GLY A 75 -5.62 12.45 14.35
N ASN A 76 -4.74 13.17 15.04
CA ASN A 76 -3.31 13.23 14.71
C ASN A 76 -2.64 11.85 14.76
N THR A 77 -2.99 11.03 15.77
CA THR A 77 -2.50 9.66 15.89
C THR A 77 -3.00 8.78 14.75
N SER A 78 -4.28 8.91 14.39
CA SER A 78 -4.89 8.15 13.31
C SER A 78 -4.27 8.51 11.95
N GLU A 79 -4.02 9.80 11.68
CA GLU A 79 -3.36 10.26 10.45
C GLU A 79 -1.90 9.76 10.36
N ALA A 80 -1.19 9.67 11.50
CA ALA A 80 0.14 9.08 11.54
C ALA A 80 0.14 7.58 11.21
N ASN A 81 -0.80 6.81 11.77
CA ASN A 81 -0.97 5.39 11.45
C ASN A 81 -1.36 5.20 9.98
N TYR A 82 -2.31 5.99 9.49
CA TYR A 82 -2.74 5.99 8.09
C TYR A 82 -1.57 6.25 7.15
N LYS A 83 -0.77 7.29 7.40
CA LYS A 83 0.42 7.60 6.59
C LYS A 83 1.48 6.48 6.61
N ALA A 84 1.66 5.82 7.75
CA ALA A 84 2.58 4.70 7.85
C ALA A 84 2.08 3.49 7.03
N PHE A 85 0.77 3.22 7.08
CA PHE A 85 0.11 2.17 6.31
C PHE A 85 0.17 2.44 4.80
N THR A 86 -0.32 3.60 4.34
CA THR A 86 -0.35 3.95 2.91
C THR A 86 1.04 4.17 2.33
N GLY A 87 1.98 4.69 3.12
CA GLY A 87 3.38 4.81 2.72
C GLY A 87 4.05 3.46 2.48
N ALA A 88 3.69 2.42 3.25
CA ALA A 88 4.18 1.07 3.02
C ALA A 88 3.50 0.40 1.81
N LEU A 89 2.17 0.57 1.65
CA LEU A 89 1.45 0.12 0.44
C LEU A 89 2.07 0.70 -0.83
N ARG A 90 2.26 2.02 -0.89
CA ARG A 90 2.87 2.71 -2.03
C ARG A 90 4.26 2.16 -2.38
N LYS A 91 5.07 1.82 -1.37
CA LYS A 91 6.40 1.22 -1.60
C LYS A 91 6.30 -0.22 -2.13
N MET A 92 5.32 -1.00 -1.67
CA MET A 92 5.09 -2.34 -2.22
C MET A 92 4.64 -2.29 -3.68
N LEU A 93 3.79 -1.31 -4.04
CA LEU A 93 3.39 -1.06 -5.42
C LEU A 93 4.57 -0.65 -6.32
N ALA A 94 5.48 0.19 -5.79
CA ALA A 94 6.67 0.62 -6.53
C ALA A 94 7.64 -0.55 -6.88
N SER A 95 7.56 -1.66 -6.15
CA SER A 95 8.32 -2.88 -6.40
C SER A 95 7.45 -4.04 -6.90
N TYR A 96 6.23 -3.76 -7.37
CA TYR A 96 5.30 -4.78 -7.81
C TYR A 96 5.58 -5.17 -9.27
N GLY A 97 5.84 -6.46 -9.50
CA GLY A 97 6.16 -6.99 -10.82
C GLY A 97 7.63 -6.77 -11.24
N ASP A 98 7.99 -7.36 -12.39
CA ASP A 98 9.36 -7.28 -12.93
C ASP A 98 9.59 -6.07 -13.85
N ASP A 99 8.52 -5.38 -14.24
CA ASP A 99 8.57 -4.24 -15.14
C ASP A 99 8.43 -2.91 -14.40
N ALA A 100 9.46 -2.07 -14.54
CA ALA A 100 9.50 -0.74 -13.96
C ALA A 100 8.39 0.18 -14.50
N SER A 101 7.92 -0.04 -15.74
CA SER A 101 6.85 0.79 -16.32
C SER A 101 5.50 0.49 -15.64
N GLY A 102 5.17 -0.79 -15.45
CA GLY A 102 3.96 -1.20 -14.72
C GLY A 102 3.97 -0.80 -13.25
N SER A 103 5.10 -0.93 -12.54
CA SER A 103 5.17 -0.52 -11.13
C SER A 103 5.02 1.00 -10.95
N GLN A 104 5.52 1.77 -11.91
CA GLN A 104 5.35 3.22 -11.93
C GLN A 104 3.90 3.64 -12.20
N GLU A 105 3.19 2.94 -13.09
CA GLU A 105 1.77 3.19 -13.36
C GLU A 105 0.91 2.93 -12.10
N LEU A 106 1.12 1.79 -11.42
CA LEU A 106 0.42 1.45 -10.18
C LEU A 106 0.59 2.50 -9.08
N VAL A 107 1.80 3.05 -8.94
CA VAL A 107 2.06 4.12 -7.96
C VAL A 107 1.33 5.42 -8.33
N GLN A 108 1.26 5.77 -9.62
CA GLN A 108 0.54 6.96 -10.06
C GLN A 108 -0.96 6.84 -9.84
N GLU A 109 -1.53 5.67 -10.17
CA GLU A 109 -2.95 5.38 -9.93
C GLU A 109 -3.27 5.45 -8.43
N PHE A 110 -2.43 4.82 -7.59
CA PHE A 110 -2.57 4.89 -6.15
C PHE A 110 -2.51 6.34 -5.64
N ASP A 111 -1.50 7.12 -6.05
CA ASP A 111 -1.34 8.51 -5.62
C ASP A 111 -2.54 9.38 -6.07
N ALA A 112 -3.11 9.12 -7.25
CA ALA A 112 -4.29 9.80 -7.78
C ALA A 112 -5.55 9.47 -6.97
N ILE A 113 -5.80 8.20 -6.69
CA ILE A 113 -6.95 7.74 -5.88
C ILE A 113 -6.85 8.30 -4.47
N GLU A 114 -5.69 8.23 -3.84
CA GLU A 114 -5.45 8.80 -2.51
C GLU A 114 -5.67 10.33 -2.51
N GLY A 115 -5.30 11.00 -3.59
CA GLY A 115 -5.59 12.42 -3.81
C GLY A 115 -7.08 12.73 -3.85
N ALA A 116 -7.84 11.98 -4.66
CA ALA A 116 -9.28 12.12 -4.77
C ALA A 116 -9.99 11.81 -3.45
N TRP A 117 -9.59 10.74 -2.76
CA TRP A 117 -10.14 10.35 -1.46
C TRP A 117 -9.92 11.43 -0.40
N ARG A 118 -8.74 12.05 -0.33
CA ARG A 118 -8.51 13.18 0.60
C ARG A 118 -9.47 14.34 0.34
N GLY A 119 -9.75 14.62 -0.94
CA GLY A 119 -10.75 15.60 -1.36
C GLY A 119 -12.16 15.25 -0.88
N TYR A 120 -12.57 13.99 -1.06
CA TYR A 120 -13.84 13.46 -0.57
C TYR A 120 -13.95 13.55 0.96
N LYS A 121 -12.94 13.06 1.71
CA LYS A 121 -12.89 13.14 3.18
C LYS A 121 -13.11 14.56 3.67
N LYS A 122 -12.39 15.52 3.09
CA LYS A 122 -12.52 16.94 3.45
C LYS A 122 -13.94 17.46 3.21
N GLN A 123 -14.50 17.23 2.02
CA GLN A 123 -15.83 17.74 1.68
C GLN A 123 -16.93 17.11 2.54
N MET A 124 -16.87 15.80 2.80
CA MET A 124 -17.84 15.13 3.65
C MET A 124 -17.78 15.60 5.10
N CYS A 125 -16.59 15.82 5.65
CA CYS A 125 -16.47 16.28 7.03
C CYS A 125 -16.81 17.77 7.20
N MET A 126 -16.58 18.59 6.18
CA MET A 126 -17.14 19.94 6.12
C MET A 126 -18.67 19.92 6.08
N ALA A 127 -19.29 19.00 5.33
CA ALA A 127 -20.75 18.86 5.35
C ALA A 127 -21.29 18.45 6.73
N ALA A 128 -20.57 17.56 7.44
CA ALA A 128 -20.90 17.16 8.81
C ALA A 128 -20.80 18.34 9.80
N TYR A 129 -19.79 19.20 9.63
CA TYR A 129 -19.65 20.46 10.36
C TYR A 129 -20.85 21.39 10.08
N ASP A 130 -21.12 21.65 8.80
CA ASP A 130 -22.09 22.66 8.36
C ASP A 130 -23.52 22.31 8.79
N LEU A 131 -23.86 21.02 8.90
CA LEU A 131 -25.15 20.57 9.44
C LEU A 131 -25.44 21.14 10.85
N ASN A 132 -24.41 21.43 11.63
CA ASN A 132 -24.52 21.89 13.01
C ASN A 132 -23.90 23.28 13.22
N LYS A 133 -23.67 24.02 12.13
CA LYS A 133 -22.94 25.28 12.13
C LYS A 133 -23.52 26.27 13.14
N GLY A 134 -22.64 26.87 13.93
CA GLY A 134 -23.00 27.79 15.02
C GLY A 134 -23.19 27.10 16.37
N GLY A 135 -23.27 25.77 16.42
CA GLY A 135 -23.24 24.99 17.66
C GLY A 135 -21.85 24.49 18.03
N THR A 136 -21.62 24.21 19.31
CA THR A 136 -20.35 23.63 19.80
C THR A 136 -20.14 22.18 19.35
N ILE A 137 -21.19 21.51 18.88
CA ILE A 137 -21.14 20.13 18.35
C ILE A 137 -20.60 20.06 16.91
N ALA A 138 -20.63 21.15 16.13
CA ALA A 138 -20.11 21.17 14.76
C ALA A 138 -18.68 20.66 14.63
N PRO A 139 -17.69 21.19 15.38
CA PRO A 139 -16.32 20.67 15.31
C PRO A 139 -16.18 19.24 15.87
N VAL A 140 -17.05 18.81 16.78
CA VAL A 140 -17.08 17.41 17.27
C VAL A 140 -17.48 16.45 16.14
N ASN A 141 -18.51 16.82 15.38
CA ASN A 141 -18.99 16.02 14.25
C ASN A 141 -17.98 16.00 13.10
N GLU A 142 -17.30 17.12 12.83
CA GLU A 142 -16.19 17.18 11.87
C GLU A 142 -15.06 16.23 12.26
N GLY A 143 -14.56 16.32 13.50
CA GLY A 143 -13.47 15.46 14.00
C GLY A 143 -13.84 13.98 13.98
N THR A 144 -15.06 13.64 14.38
CA THR A 144 -15.59 12.26 14.36
C THR A 144 -15.70 11.73 12.92
N CYS A 145 -16.18 12.56 11.98
CA CYS A 145 -16.20 12.23 10.57
C CYS A 145 -14.80 11.91 10.04
N HIS A 146 -13.80 12.75 10.36
CA HIS A 146 -12.44 12.56 9.91
C HIS A 146 -11.87 11.20 10.33
N GLN A 147 -12.04 10.82 11.59
CA GLN A 147 -11.57 9.53 12.11
C GLN A 147 -12.32 8.36 11.48
N THR A 148 -13.64 8.46 11.37
CA THR A 148 -14.50 7.42 10.80
C THR A 148 -14.11 7.12 9.35
N LEU A 149 -14.01 8.16 8.51
CA LEU A 149 -13.65 7.98 7.10
C LEU A 149 -12.23 7.47 6.93
N LEU A 150 -11.28 7.93 7.74
CA LEU A 150 -9.89 7.45 7.70
C LEU A 150 -9.80 5.95 8.00
N ARG A 151 -10.45 5.48 9.07
CA ARG A 151 -10.45 4.06 9.46
C ARG A 151 -11.20 3.19 8.46
N GLY A 152 -12.31 3.69 7.93
CA GLY A 152 -13.04 3.04 6.84
C GLY A 152 -12.15 2.83 5.62
N HIS A 153 -11.43 3.87 5.20
CA HIS A 153 -10.53 3.81 4.06
C HIS A 153 -9.34 2.88 4.28
N MET A 154 -8.78 2.82 5.49
CA MET A 154 -7.73 1.83 5.81
C MET A 154 -8.21 0.40 5.61
N ARG A 155 -9.46 0.09 5.99
CA ARG A 155 -10.08 -1.23 5.76
C ARG A 155 -10.27 -1.49 4.27
N GLU A 156 -10.83 -0.53 3.55
CA GLU A 156 -11.03 -0.63 2.09
C GLU A 156 -9.71 -0.91 1.36
N LEU A 157 -8.65 -0.14 1.65
CA LEU A 157 -7.32 -0.35 1.06
C LEU A 157 -6.74 -1.71 1.45
N ARG A 158 -6.93 -2.18 2.69
CA ARG A 158 -6.46 -3.50 3.11
C ARG A 158 -7.13 -4.60 2.27
N ASP A 159 -8.43 -4.45 2.02
CA ASP A 159 -9.24 -5.42 1.26
C ASP A 159 -8.92 -5.37 -0.24
N VAL A 160 -8.80 -4.18 -0.84
CA VAL A 160 -8.46 -4.00 -2.27
C VAL A 160 -7.06 -4.53 -2.61
N TYR A 161 -6.11 -4.35 -1.70
CA TYR A 161 -4.72 -4.78 -1.88
C TYR A 161 -4.41 -6.10 -1.15
N ASP A 162 -5.41 -6.96 -0.94
CA ASP A 162 -5.26 -8.20 -0.18
C ASP A 162 -4.11 -9.12 -0.70
N HIS A 163 -3.93 -9.15 -2.02
CA HIS A 163 -2.89 -9.91 -2.71
C HIS A 163 -1.47 -9.45 -2.37
N LEU A 164 -1.28 -8.21 -1.88
CA LEU A 164 0.03 -7.74 -1.45
C LEU A 164 0.51 -8.42 -0.15
N TRP A 165 -0.39 -9.05 0.62
CA TRP A 165 -0.05 -9.64 1.92
C TRP A 165 0.36 -11.12 1.86
N ILE A 166 0.05 -11.83 0.77
CA ILE A 166 0.05 -13.31 0.73
C ILE A 166 1.25 -13.92 -0.04
N GLN A 167 2.03 -13.12 -0.79
CA GLN A 167 3.21 -13.60 -1.53
C GLN A 167 4.47 -13.63 -0.67
#